data_AF-J9UND3-F1
#
_entry.id   AF-J9UND3-F1
#
_cell.length_a   1.000
_cell.length_b   1.000
_cell.length_c   1.000
_cell.angle_alpha   90.00
_cell.angle_beta   90.00
_cell.angle_gamma   90.00
#
_symmetry.space_group_name_H-M   'P 1'
#
loop_
_entity.id
_entity.type
_entity.pdbx_description
1 polymer ?
#
loop_
_entity_poly.entity_id
_entity_poly.type
_entity_poly.pdbx_seq_one_letter_code
_entity_poly.pdbx_strand_id
1 'polypeptide(L)'
;MSNNNSIVVMQVCDGFTDQILKLSFSLFIRDTFNRNVKLDLTFYDNNKKDFLGIDNREFILTKLFNNIKFEAATQEEIQKSKENFIDHSFGKDKILSELKNTNKSVYLDHKMVWIEYFYNLDFTKYFLLDDYLYKLLNDKQINILNDINNNESVAIHIRRGDYIYFANMVNIKIPSIDYYLKSFEYFYTKNKHSKFYIFSNNIQYVKDNIIPFIQDVYNYEIIDGNKEYVDFYLISKCKHLVQSNGKFSEIAFRFNNYKNKELISIDNSDDIFNKEILEKYKEFTFDRVKFKSYFVYSDIPLNSIINIINLIDKNNIKNIIQIGLLDGVEIHNILNYAVKTNKNLMLNCFEINDRELVGFDVRNFNDKENKKFNLHINKTPMDIESTNIIKNTIDFILIANENSSPLLIFYLLYIYPYMKDDIIIVFNKLNNINYSLFSTYLFDMYDGKKSLFFNFSKKENDNVGYIKINKNKLLTLIKNISSINFDDYDNKFFYKNIFDIRDDYYNYYDIESAYSRLNNLKEYMQKHNIEHRESIIENIKTNIEKYNKNRFSLFKEKIYKTDYQNNIDKIKTMTNNKINYLDDKINYLDYKINEIKNRKIKIFRIDNFEDRKIIYIFGIKITLKK
;
A
#
# COMPACT_ATOMS: atom_id res chain seq x y z
N MET A 1 12.55 -52.60 30.48
CA MET A 1 12.22 -51.42 31.30
C MET A 1 13.37 -50.44 31.19
N SER A 2 13.31 -49.47 30.27
CA SER A 2 14.36 -48.48 30.06
C SER A 2 13.91 -47.13 30.62
N ASN A 3 14.74 -46.53 31.49
CA ASN A 3 14.56 -45.26 32.20
C ASN A 3 13.64 -44.24 31.51
N ASN A 4 12.42 -44.08 32.00
CA ASN A 4 11.40 -43.16 31.48
C ASN A 4 11.40 -41.79 32.19
N ASN A 5 12.58 -41.29 32.60
CA ASN A 5 12.73 -40.04 33.37
C ASN A 5 13.14 -38.82 32.52
N SER A 6 13.22 -38.94 31.19
CA SER A 6 13.51 -37.78 30.34
C SER A 6 12.23 -36.97 30.09
N ILE A 7 12.29 -35.68 30.42
CA ILE A 7 11.17 -34.75 30.32
C ILE A 7 11.43 -33.70 29.25
N VAL A 8 10.37 -33.11 28.72
CA VAL A 8 10.44 -31.91 27.88
C VAL A 8 9.88 -30.75 28.71
N VAL A 9 10.70 -29.74 28.96
CA VAL A 9 10.28 -28.53 29.67
C VAL A 9 9.99 -27.46 28.62
N MET A 10 8.74 -27.00 28.55
CA MET A 10 8.34 -25.89 27.68
C MET A 10 8.26 -24.60 28.49
N GLN A 11 8.99 -23.57 28.08
CA GLN A 11 8.87 -22.25 28.67
C GLN A 11 7.54 -21.59 28.29
N VAL A 12 6.72 -21.25 29.29
CA VAL A 12 5.48 -20.50 29.09
C VAL A 12 5.65 -19.10 29.68
N CYS A 13 5.42 -18.09 28.84
CA CYS A 13 5.49 -16.68 29.24
C CYS A 13 4.52 -15.85 28.40
N ASP A 14 4.45 -14.55 28.67
CA ASP A 14 3.60 -13.58 27.97
C ASP A 14 2.09 -13.77 28.20
N GLY A 15 1.28 -13.16 27.32
CA GLY A 15 -0.17 -13.00 27.49
C GLY A 15 -0.99 -14.22 27.10
N PHE A 16 -2.32 -14.05 27.12
CA PHE A 16 -3.29 -15.11 26.92
C PHE A 16 -3.08 -15.94 25.64
N THR A 17 -2.85 -15.30 24.50
CA THR A 17 -2.65 -16.03 23.23
C THR A 17 -1.32 -16.75 23.15
N ASP A 18 -0.29 -16.24 23.80
CA ASP A 18 1.00 -16.92 23.90
C ASP A 18 0.88 -18.19 24.75
N GLN A 19 0.09 -18.13 25.83
CA GLN A 19 -0.25 -19.33 26.59
C GLN A 19 -0.94 -20.36 25.68
N ILE A 20 -1.88 -19.95 24.81
CA ILE A 20 -2.62 -20.88 23.92
C ILE A 20 -1.63 -21.57 22.98
N LEU A 21 -0.78 -20.81 22.30
CA LEU A 21 0.18 -21.34 21.35
C LEU A 21 1.19 -22.29 22.01
N LYS A 22 1.72 -21.89 23.18
CA LYS A 22 2.74 -22.67 23.89
C LYS A 22 2.16 -23.98 24.43
N LEU A 23 0.96 -23.95 25.01
CA LEU A 23 0.27 -25.17 25.43
C LEU A 23 -0.14 -26.05 24.23
N SER A 24 -0.56 -25.45 23.11
CA SER A 24 -0.86 -26.20 21.89
C SER A 24 0.34 -26.98 21.39
N PHE A 25 1.52 -26.36 21.44
CA PHE A 25 2.78 -27.01 21.09
C PHE A 25 3.14 -28.11 22.10
N SER A 26 2.97 -27.86 23.41
CA SER A 26 3.15 -28.89 24.45
C SER A 26 2.23 -30.10 24.26
N LEU A 27 0.96 -29.87 23.89
CA LEU A 27 -0.01 -30.92 23.59
C LEU A 27 0.38 -31.69 22.32
N PHE A 28 0.78 -30.99 21.27
CA PHE A 28 1.31 -31.61 20.05
C PHE A 28 2.51 -32.53 20.36
N ILE A 29 3.44 -32.10 21.20
CA ILE A 29 4.60 -32.91 21.59
C ILE A 29 4.15 -34.17 22.35
N ARG A 30 3.28 -33.99 23.34
CA ARG A 30 2.74 -35.10 24.14
C ARG A 30 2.04 -36.14 23.27
N ASP A 31 1.18 -35.69 22.37
CA ASP A 31 0.32 -36.59 21.57
C ASP A 31 1.10 -37.22 20.41
N THR A 32 2.05 -36.51 19.81
CA THR A 32 2.79 -36.98 18.64
C THR A 32 4.00 -37.84 19.00
N PHE A 33 4.71 -37.50 20.09
CA PHE A 33 5.97 -38.15 20.46
C PHE A 33 5.86 -38.94 21.76
N ASN A 34 4.69 -38.96 22.43
CA ASN A 34 4.47 -39.63 23.71
C ASN A 34 5.50 -39.22 24.78
N ARG A 35 5.87 -37.94 24.81
CA ARG A 35 6.83 -37.36 25.76
C ARG A 35 6.11 -36.84 27.00
N ASN A 36 6.76 -36.96 28.15
CA ASN A 36 6.33 -36.27 29.36
C ASN A 36 6.71 -34.78 29.27
N VAL A 37 5.70 -33.92 29.09
CA VAL A 37 5.89 -32.48 28.94
C VAL A 37 5.50 -31.77 30.23
N LYS A 38 6.41 -30.96 30.77
CA LYS A 38 6.20 -30.08 31.92
C LYS A 38 6.33 -28.61 31.51
N LEU A 39 5.69 -27.72 32.24
CA LEU A 39 5.71 -26.28 31.95
C LEU A 39 6.66 -25.55 32.89
N ASP A 40 7.56 -24.74 32.34
CA ASP A 40 8.27 -23.74 33.12
C ASP A 40 7.38 -22.49 33.23
N LEU A 41 6.82 -22.27 34.43
CA LEU A 41 5.93 -21.17 34.79
C LEU A 41 6.63 -20.05 35.56
N THR A 42 7.96 -20.11 35.69
CA THR A 42 8.73 -19.12 36.47
C THR A 42 8.51 -17.67 36.03
N PHE A 43 8.11 -17.44 34.78
CA PHE A 43 7.71 -16.12 34.32
C PHE A 43 6.53 -15.54 35.14
N TYR A 44 5.53 -16.35 35.47
CA TYR A 44 4.34 -15.89 36.19
C TYR A 44 4.56 -15.82 37.70
N ASP A 45 5.34 -16.75 38.26
CA ASP A 45 5.66 -16.79 39.71
C ASP A 45 6.44 -15.54 40.17
N ASN A 46 7.22 -14.94 39.26
CA ASN A 46 8.02 -13.74 39.54
C ASN A 46 7.22 -12.43 39.37
N ASN A 47 5.88 -12.46 39.44
CA ASN A 47 4.98 -11.30 39.34
C ASN A 47 5.28 -10.40 38.13
N LYS A 48 5.55 -11.01 36.97
CA LYS A 48 5.96 -10.24 35.79
C LYS A 48 4.78 -9.48 35.20
N LYS A 49 5.06 -8.21 34.93
CA LYS A 49 4.17 -7.25 34.33
C LYS A 49 4.25 -7.31 32.80
N ASP A 50 3.31 -6.67 32.13
CA ASP A 50 3.36 -6.41 30.68
C ASP A 50 4.61 -5.61 30.29
N PHE A 51 4.79 -5.36 28.99
CA PHE A 51 5.98 -4.66 28.47
C PHE A 51 6.19 -3.28 29.13
N LEU A 52 5.12 -2.61 29.53
CA LEU A 52 5.18 -1.31 30.20
C LEU A 52 5.39 -1.40 31.72
N GLY A 53 5.36 -2.59 32.31
CA GLY A 53 5.50 -2.74 33.75
C GLY A 53 4.23 -2.33 34.51
N ILE A 54 3.06 -2.33 33.87
CA ILE A 54 1.79 -1.84 34.41
C ILE A 54 0.91 -3.01 34.83
N ASP A 55 0.58 -3.89 33.88
CA ASP A 55 -0.42 -4.94 34.07
C ASP A 55 0.22 -6.27 34.46
N ASN A 56 -0.26 -6.89 35.54
CA ASN A 56 0.20 -8.21 35.95
C ASN A 56 -0.23 -9.28 34.93
N ARG A 57 0.69 -10.19 34.59
CA ARG A 57 0.39 -11.37 33.77
C ARG A 57 0.19 -12.59 34.66
N GLU A 58 -0.95 -13.24 34.52
CA GLU A 58 -1.26 -14.49 35.22
C GLU A 58 -1.32 -15.67 34.26
N PHE A 59 -0.88 -16.84 34.72
CA PHE A 59 -1.14 -18.10 34.02
C PHE A 59 -2.57 -18.56 34.31
N ILE A 60 -3.45 -18.49 33.31
CA ILE A 60 -4.90 -18.73 33.50
C ILE A 60 -5.44 -19.90 32.68
N LEU A 61 -4.72 -20.39 31.66
CA LEU A 61 -5.29 -21.37 30.73
C LEU A 61 -5.74 -22.68 31.36
N THR A 62 -4.97 -23.26 32.27
CA THR A 62 -5.38 -24.54 32.91
C THR A 62 -6.53 -24.35 33.90
N LYS A 63 -6.74 -23.12 34.39
CA LYS A 63 -7.93 -22.78 35.20
C LYS A 63 -9.18 -22.67 34.31
N LEU A 64 -9.04 -22.10 33.11
CA LEU A 64 -10.13 -21.94 32.15
C LEU A 64 -10.49 -23.26 31.46
N PHE A 65 -9.49 -24.02 31.02
CA PHE A 65 -9.64 -25.30 30.32
C PHE A 65 -9.20 -26.45 31.24
N ASN A 66 -10.04 -26.79 32.21
CA ASN A 66 -9.70 -27.73 33.28
C ASN A 66 -9.47 -29.19 32.83
N ASN A 67 -9.83 -29.52 31.59
CA ASN A 67 -9.49 -30.79 30.94
C ASN A 67 -8.00 -30.87 30.55
N ILE A 68 -7.34 -29.74 30.35
CA ILE A 68 -5.94 -29.68 29.97
C ILE A 68 -5.08 -29.69 31.24
N LYS A 69 -4.48 -30.84 31.52
CA LYS A 69 -3.57 -31.03 32.66
C LYS A 69 -2.11 -31.02 32.22
N PHE A 70 -1.33 -30.18 32.87
CA PHE A 70 0.13 -30.13 32.80
C PHE A 70 0.70 -29.98 34.21
N GLU A 71 1.84 -30.63 34.45
CA GLU A 71 2.62 -30.41 35.67
C GLU A 71 3.57 -29.22 35.47
N ALA A 72 3.73 -28.41 36.51
CA ALA A 72 4.80 -27.41 36.56
C ALA A 72 6.15 -28.12 36.76
N ALA A 73 7.17 -27.70 36.01
CA ALA A 73 8.53 -28.18 36.19
C ALA A 73 9.12 -27.57 37.47
N THR A 74 9.78 -28.40 38.27
CA THR A 74 10.58 -27.92 39.42
C THR A 74 11.82 -27.17 38.94
N GLN A 75 12.43 -26.37 39.82
CA GLN A 75 13.69 -25.66 39.50
C GLN A 75 14.82 -26.61 39.08
N GLU A 76 14.92 -27.77 39.72
CA GLU A 76 15.90 -28.81 39.38
C GLU A 76 15.65 -29.39 37.97
N GLU A 77 14.38 -29.70 37.66
CA GLU A 77 13.97 -30.18 36.34
C GLU A 77 14.24 -29.16 35.22
N ILE A 78 14.00 -27.88 35.50
CA ILE A 78 14.31 -26.77 34.59
C ILE A 78 15.82 -26.69 34.34
N GLN A 79 16.63 -26.67 35.41
CA GLN A 79 18.08 -26.55 35.31
C GLN A 79 18.69 -27.73 34.55
N LYS A 80 18.26 -28.96 34.85
CA LYS A 80 18.71 -30.18 34.16
C LYS A 80 18.33 -30.18 32.68
N SER A 81 17.12 -29.73 32.36
CA SER A 81 16.65 -29.70 30.96
C SER A 81 17.39 -28.65 30.12
N LYS A 82 17.84 -27.55 30.75
CA LYS A 82 18.63 -26.49 30.08
C LYS A 82 20.01 -26.96 29.60
N GLU A 83 20.52 -28.11 30.07
CA GLU A 83 21.71 -28.74 29.50
C GLU A 83 21.52 -29.16 28.04
N ASN A 84 20.27 -29.41 27.62
CA ASN A 84 19.90 -29.67 26.22
C ASN A 84 18.84 -28.65 25.79
N PHE A 85 19.27 -27.39 25.72
CA PHE A 85 18.45 -26.28 25.26
C PHE A 85 18.24 -26.32 23.74
N ILE A 86 16.98 -26.18 23.33
CA ILE A 86 16.58 -26.06 21.92
C ILE A 86 15.81 -24.76 21.75
N ASP A 87 16.30 -23.91 20.86
CA ASP A 87 15.64 -22.67 20.46
C ASP A 87 15.15 -22.70 19.02
N HIS A 88 14.39 -21.65 18.67
CA HIS A 88 13.69 -21.55 17.40
C HIS A 88 14.65 -21.51 16.19
N SER A 89 15.94 -21.23 16.39
CA SER A 89 16.94 -21.17 15.31
C SER A 89 17.29 -22.56 14.76
N PHE A 90 16.98 -23.64 15.50
CA PHE A 90 17.27 -25.01 15.06
C PHE A 90 16.46 -25.41 13.81
N GLY A 91 15.37 -24.69 13.52
CA GLY A 91 14.47 -25.01 12.42
C GLY A 91 13.59 -26.22 12.72
N LYS A 92 12.44 -26.26 12.04
CA LYS A 92 11.37 -27.26 12.25
C LYS A 92 11.91 -28.69 12.29
N ASP A 93 12.61 -29.13 11.25
CA ASP A 93 12.94 -30.55 11.07
C ASP A 93 13.92 -31.05 12.13
N LYS A 94 14.89 -30.22 12.52
CA LYS A 94 15.83 -30.55 13.60
C LYS A 94 15.11 -30.65 14.94
N ILE A 95 14.21 -29.71 15.24
CA ILE A 95 13.40 -29.75 16.48
C ILE A 95 12.57 -31.03 16.54
N LEU A 96 11.88 -31.39 15.45
CA LEU A 96 11.09 -32.63 15.38
C LEU A 96 11.97 -33.88 15.54
N SER A 97 13.16 -33.89 14.92
CA SER A 97 14.12 -34.99 15.06
C SER A 97 14.62 -35.15 16.48
N GLU A 98 15.00 -34.06 17.14
CA GLU A 98 15.46 -34.07 18.53
C GLU A 98 14.37 -34.57 19.46
N LEU A 99 13.15 -34.02 19.36
CA LEU A 99 12.00 -34.42 20.18
C LEU A 99 11.64 -35.91 20.03
N LYS A 100 11.86 -36.46 18.83
CA LYS A 100 11.58 -37.87 18.54
C LYS A 100 12.68 -38.81 19.05
N ASN A 101 13.94 -38.44 18.87
CA ASN A 101 15.06 -39.38 18.99
C ASN A 101 15.84 -39.26 20.30
N THR A 102 15.74 -38.12 21.00
CA THR A 102 16.57 -37.88 22.19
C THR A 102 16.08 -38.64 23.42
N ASN A 103 17.03 -39.25 24.14
CA ASN A 103 16.78 -39.85 25.45
C ASN A 103 17.09 -38.91 26.62
N LYS A 104 17.47 -37.65 26.33
CA LYS A 104 17.79 -36.64 27.33
C LYS A 104 16.58 -35.76 27.66
N SER A 105 16.61 -35.11 28.81
CA SER A 105 15.66 -34.03 29.11
C SER A 105 16.01 -32.80 28.28
N VAL A 106 14.98 -32.15 27.73
CA VAL A 106 15.13 -31.04 26.78
C VAL A 106 14.40 -29.82 27.30
N TYR A 107 15.01 -28.65 27.17
CA TYR A 107 14.36 -27.37 27.44
C TYR A 107 14.04 -26.65 26.13
N LEU A 108 12.78 -26.26 25.96
CA LEU A 108 12.29 -25.56 24.78
C LEU A 108 12.07 -24.09 25.09
N ASP A 109 12.67 -23.23 24.28
CA ASP A 109 12.50 -21.78 24.35
C ASP A 109 11.05 -21.35 24.08
N HIS A 110 10.58 -20.27 24.71
CA HIS A 110 9.26 -19.70 24.46
C HIS A 110 9.03 -19.32 22.99
N LYS A 111 10.10 -19.09 22.21
CA LYS A 111 10.01 -18.71 20.79
C LYS A 111 9.74 -19.85 19.82
N MET A 112 9.63 -21.10 20.29
CA MET A 112 9.26 -22.23 19.43
C MET A 112 8.04 -21.95 18.55
N VAL A 113 7.04 -21.28 19.13
CA VAL A 113 5.75 -20.98 18.48
C VAL A 113 5.83 -19.94 17.37
N TRP A 114 6.98 -19.30 17.14
CA TRP A 114 7.18 -18.39 16.00
C TRP A 114 7.64 -19.11 14.73
N ILE A 115 8.03 -20.39 14.82
CA ILE A 115 8.22 -21.21 13.64
C ILE A 115 6.86 -21.45 13.00
N GLU A 116 6.72 -21.08 11.72
CA GLU A 116 5.46 -21.12 10.97
C GLU A 116 4.70 -22.45 11.14
N TYR A 117 5.40 -23.58 11.09
CA TYR A 117 4.80 -24.89 11.30
C TYR A 117 4.14 -25.05 12.68
N PHE A 118 4.80 -24.60 13.75
CA PHE A 118 4.24 -24.69 15.11
C PHE A 118 3.18 -23.62 15.36
N TYR A 119 3.31 -22.45 14.73
CA TYR A 119 2.30 -21.41 14.73
C TYR A 119 0.98 -21.87 14.13
N ASN A 120 1.06 -22.65 13.06
CA ASN A 120 -0.08 -23.15 12.29
C ASN A 120 -0.62 -24.49 12.81
N LEU A 121 -0.19 -24.96 13.99
CA LEU A 121 -0.83 -26.10 14.63
C LEU A 121 -2.33 -25.84 14.81
N ASP A 122 -3.14 -26.85 14.47
CA ASP A 122 -4.56 -26.81 14.77
C ASP A 122 -4.77 -27.00 16.27
N PHE A 123 -4.91 -25.87 16.96
CA PHE A 123 -5.20 -25.82 18.38
C PHE A 123 -6.69 -25.87 18.69
N THR A 124 -7.56 -25.76 17.68
CA THR A 124 -9.01 -25.75 17.88
C THR A 124 -9.53 -27.10 18.39
N LYS A 125 -8.83 -28.19 18.04
CA LYS A 125 -9.09 -29.53 18.59
C LYS A 125 -8.75 -29.70 20.08
N TYR A 126 -7.90 -28.83 20.64
CA TYR A 126 -7.48 -28.92 22.04
C TYR A 126 -8.31 -28.01 22.95
N PHE A 127 -8.67 -26.82 22.47
CA PHE A 127 -9.34 -25.78 23.25
C PHE A 127 -10.80 -25.60 22.78
N LEU A 128 -11.72 -26.31 23.42
CA LEU A 128 -13.15 -26.26 23.08
C LEU A 128 -13.80 -25.01 23.71
N LEU A 129 -13.72 -23.87 23.04
CA LEU A 129 -14.12 -22.58 23.64
C LEU A 129 -15.57 -22.57 24.17
N ASP A 130 -16.51 -23.21 23.47
CA ASP A 130 -17.92 -23.26 23.87
C ASP A 130 -18.15 -24.06 25.17
N ASP A 131 -17.35 -25.09 25.42
CA ASP A 131 -17.51 -25.94 26.60
C ASP A 131 -17.04 -25.24 27.89
N TYR A 132 -16.11 -24.30 27.75
CA TYR A 132 -15.40 -23.68 28.87
C TYR A 132 -15.69 -22.19 29.03
N LEU A 133 -15.57 -21.39 27.96
CA LEU A 133 -15.67 -19.93 28.04
C LEU A 133 -17.11 -19.43 28.03
N TYR A 134 -18.03 -20.11 27.34
CA TYR A 134 -19.46 -19.74 27.34
C TYR A 134 -20.04 -19.69 28.76
N LYS A 135 -19.65 -20.64 29.61
CA LYS A 135 -20.12 -20.76 31.01
C LYS A 135 -19.62 -19.64 31.91
N LEU A 136 -18.65 -18.85 31.46
CA LEU A 136 -18.07 -17.72 32.20
C LEU A 136 -18.71 -16.39 31.82
N LEU A 137 -19.63 -16.38 30.84
CA LEU A 137 -20.33 -15.18 30.42
C LEU A 137 -21.43 -14.79 31.41
N ASN A 138 -21.59 -13.49 31.63
CA ASN A 138 -22.76 -12.92 32.31
C ASN A 138 -23.87 -12.57 31.32
N ASP A 139 -25.04 -12.17 31.82
CA ASP A 139 -26.22 -11.85 31.00
C ASP A 139 -25.95 -10.80 29.92
N LYS A 140 -25.15 -9.77 30.22
CA LYS A 140 -24.77 -8.74 29.25
C LYS A 140 -23.97 -9.35 28.10
N GLN A 141 -22.99 -10.20 28.41
CA GLN A 141 -22.13 -10.84 27.41
C GLN A 141 -22.89 -11.90 26.60
N ILE A 142 -23.84 -12.60 27.22
CA ILE A 142 -24.75 -13.52 26.52
C ILE A 142 -25.63 -12.77 25.52
N ASN A 143 -26.16 -11.59 25.90
CA ASN A 143 -26.94 -10.77 24.98
C ASN A 143 -26.09 -10.30 23.77
N ILE A 144 -24.86 -9.84 24.02
CA ILE A 144 -23.91 -9.49 22.95
C ILE A 144 -23.64 -10.69 22.05
N LEU A 145 -23.40 -11.88 22.61
CA LEU A 145 -23.18 -13.10 21.85
C LEU A 145 -24.38 -13.47 20.96
N ASN A 146 -25.59 -13.40 21.51
CA ASN A 146 -26.82 -13.66 20.75
C ASN A 146 -26.98 -12.67 19.59
N ASP A 147 -26.65 -11.40 19.83
CA ASP A 147 -26.65 -10.37 18.80
C ASP A 147 -25.57 -10.62 17.72
N ILE A 148 -24.36 -11.01 18.11
CA ILE A 148 -23.28 -11.43 17.20
C ILE A 148 -23.75 -12.57 16.27
N ASN A 149 -24.44 -13.57 16.83
CA ASN A 149 -24.92 -14.73 16.08
C ASN A 149 -26.06 -14.39 15.12
N ASN A 150 -26.90 -13.41 15.46
CA ASN A 150 -28.07 -13.01 14.67
C ASN A 150 -27.76 -11.99 13.56
N ASN A 151 -26.58 -11.40 13.55
CA ASN A 151 -26.20 -10.37 12.59
C ASN A 151 -25.10 -10.84 11.62
N GLU A 152 -24.87 -10.08 10.55
CA GLU A 152 -23.62 -10.19 9.80
C GLU A 152 -22.50 -9.51 10.59
N SER A 153 -21.87 -10.27 11.48
CA SER A 153 -20.98 -9.73 12.52
C SER A 153 -19.54 -9.54 12.05
N VAL A 154 -19.02 -8.33 12.25
CA VAL A 154 -17.63 -7.97 11.95
C VAL A 154 -16.96 -7.53 13.25
N ALA A 155 -15.97 -8.30 13.73
CA ALA A 155 -15.11 -7.87 14.82
C ALA A 155 -14.12 -6.82 14.32
N ILE A 156 -14.06 -5.66 14.97
CA ILE A 156 -13.03 -4.63 14.74
C ILE A 156 -12.13 -4.59 15.97
N HIS A 157 -10.90 -5.06 15.85
CA HIS A 157 -9.94 -5.00 16.95
C HIS A 157 -9.00 -3.80 16.79
N ILE A 158 -8.90 -2.97 17.83
CA ILE A 158 -8.08 -1.75 17.85
C ILE A 158 -7.13 -1.81 19.05
N ARG A 159 -5.85 -2.04 18.79
CA ARG A 159 -4.80 -2.04 19.83
C ARG A 159 -4.00 -0.74 19.78
N ARG A 160 -4.35 0.19 20.66
CA ARG A 160 -3.79 1.56 20.74
C ARG A 160 -3.37 1.96 22.16
N GLY A 161 -3.31 1.01 23.09
CA GLY A 161 -2.68 1.19 24.41
C GLY A 161 -1.17 0.99 24.35
N ASP A 162 -0.66 0.06 25.16
CA ASP A 162 0.75 -0.36 25.28
C ASP A 162 1.52 -0.48 23.96
N TYR A 163 0.86 -1.01 22.94
CA TYR A 163 1.48 -1.38 21.67
C TYR A 163 2.04 -0.19 20.88
N ILE A 164 1.54 1.03 21.09
CA ILE A 164 2.05 2.21 20.37
C ILE A 164 3.54 2.43 20.72
N TYR A 165 3.91 2.30 22.00
CA TYR A 165 5.29 2.45 22.44
C TYR A 165 6.20 1.38 21.85
N PHE A 166 5.76 0.12 21.89
CA PHE A 166 6.49 -0.98 21.28
C PHE A 166 6.66 -0.78 19.78
N ALA A 167 5.58 -0.48 19.06
CA ALA A 167 5.60 -0.27 17.61
C ALA A 167 6.54 0.88 17.20
N ASN A 168 6.55 1.98 17.95
CA ASN A 168 7.50 3.08 17.73
C ASN A 168 8.95 2.65 17.99
N MET A 169 9.21 1.83 19.01
CA MET A 169 10.56 1.36 19.34
C MET A 169 11.14 0.43 18.27
N VAL A 170 10.31 -0.38 17.62
CA VAL A 170 10.73 -1.35 16.59
C VAL A 170 10.31 -0.98 15.17
N ASN A 171 9.88 0.28 14.94
CA ASN A 171 9.44 0.80 13.64
C ASN A 171 8.37 -0.06 12.92
N ILE A 172 7.41 -0.60 13.67
CA ILE A 172 6.27 -1.34 13.12
C ILE A 172 5.16 -0.37 12.71
N LYS A 173 4.64 -0.51 11.49
CA LYS A 173 3.49 0.27 10.99
C LYS A 173 2.23 -0.02 11.83
N ILE A 174 1.61 1.02 12.38
CA ILE A 174 0.36 0.93 13.13
C ILE A 174 -0.83 1.11 12.17
N PRO A 175 -1.94 0.34 12.29
CA PRO A 175 -3.12 0.56 11.46
C PRO A 175 -3.61 2.01 11.56
N SER A 176 -3.73 2.71 10.42
CA SER A 176 -4.21 4.09 10.36
C SER A 176 -5.72 4.20 10.62
N ILE A 177 -6.24 5.40 10.84
CA ILE A 177 -7.69 5.62 10.87
C ILE A 177 -8.31 5.21 9.53
N ASP A 178 -7.66 5.58 8.41
CA ASP A 178 -8.08 5.24 7.05
C ASP A 178 -8.19 3.71 6.82
N TYR A 179 -7.28 2.91 7.39
CA TYR A 179 -7.38 1.45 7.37
C TYR A 179 -8.69 0.95 7.98
N TYR A 180 -9.08 1.48 9.16
CA TYR A 180 -10.33 1.10 9.79
C TYR A 180 -11.53 1.58 8.96
N LEU A 181 -11.55 2.84 8.52
CA LEU A 181 -12.66 3.39 7.73
C LEU A 181 -12.88 2.63 6.42
N LYS A 182 -11.81 2.27 5.70
CA LYS A 182 -11.90 1.41 4.51
C LYS A 182 -12.46 0.03 4.84
N SER A 183 -12.13 -0.53 6.01
CA SER A 183 -12.66 -1.81 6.44
C SER A 183 -14.16 -1.76 6.77
N PHE A 184 -14.62 -0.69 7.43
CA PHE A 184 -16.06 -0.43 7.63
C PHE A 184 -16.79 -0.33 6.29
N GLU A 185 -16.25 0.47 5.37
CA GLU A 185 -16.81 0.64 4.03
C GLU A 185 -16.88 -0.70 3.29
N TYR A 186 -15.80 -1.48 3.27
CA TYR A 186 -15.70 -2.78 2.61
C TYR A 186 -16.81 -3.76 3.03
N PHE A 187 -16.98 -3.98 4.34
CA PHE A 187 -18.02 -4.90 4.81
C PHE A 187 -19.42 -4.34 4.62
N TYR A 188 -19.59 -3.01 4.70
CA TYR A 188 -20.88 -2.36 4.48
C TYR A 188 -21.30 -2.31 3.00
N THR A 189 -20.37 -2.20 2.05
CA THR A 189 -20.67 -2.31 0.61
C THR A 189 -21.04 -3.72 0.26
N LYS A 190 -20.34 -4.71 0.84
CA LYS A 190 -20.60 -6.13 0.65
C LYS A 190 -21.94 -6.57 1.25
N ASN A 191 -22.26 -6.11 2.45
CA ASN A 191 -23.53 -6.38 3.12
C ASN A 191 -23.97 -5.17 3.96
N LYS A 192 -25.08 -4.54 3.54
CA LYS A 192 -25.66 -3.35 4.21
C LYS A 192 -26.17 -3.64 5.63
N HIS A 193 -26.39 -4.91 5.96
CA HIS A 193 -26.82 -5.36 7.29
C HIS A 193 -25.66 -5.78 8.21
N SER A 194 -24.41 -5.48 7.82
CA SER A 194 -23.25 -5.72 8.69
C SER A 194 -23.36 -4.93 9.99
N LYS A 195 -23.15 -5.61 11.13
CA LYS A 195 -23.01 -4.98 12.45
C LYS A 195 -21.57 -5.14 12.94
N PHE A 196 -20.98 -4.03 13.37
CA PHE A 196 -19.57 -3.95 13.76
C PHE A 196 -19.40 -3.98 15.28
N TYR A 197 -18.60 -4.91 15.80
CA TYR A 197 -18.33 -5.06 17.24
C TYR A 197 -16.89 -4.61 17.50
N ILE A 198 -16.72 -3.48 18.18
CA ILE A 198 -15.43 -2.83 18.33
C ILE A 198 -14.81 -3.21 19.68
N PHE A 199 -13.68 -3.91 19.62
CA PHE A 199 -12.89 -4.33 20.76
C PHE A 199 -11.62 -3.50 20.83
N SER A 200 -11.28 -2.96 22.01
CA SER A 200 -10.06 -2.18 22.15
C SER A 200 -9.51 -2.19 23.57
N ASN A 201 -8.18 -2.16 23.68
CA ASN A 201 -7.51 -1.86 24.94
C ASN A 201 -7.41 -0.35 25.23
N ASN A 202 -7.98 0.50 24.37
CA ASN A 202 -8.05 1.95 24.56
C ASN A 202 -9.38 2.48 23.98
N ILE A 203 -10.46 2.32 24.74
CA ILE A 203 -11.82 2.72 24.33
C ILE A 203 -11.94 4.23 24.12
N GLN A 204 -11.19 5.04 24.90
CA GLN A 204 -11.19 6.48 24.74
C GLN A 204 -10.66 6.88 23.35
N TYR A 205 -9.57 6.26 22.89
CA TYR A 205 -9.06 6.48 21.54
C TYR A 205 -10.12 6.17 20.46
N VAL A 206 -10.88 5.07 20.62
CA VAL A 206 -11.96 4.71 19.69
C VAL A 206 -13.02 5.80 19.64
N LYS A 207 -13.48 6.27 20.80
CA LYS A 207 -14.48 7.34 20.92
C LYS A 207 -14.03 8.65 20.28
N ASP A 208 -12.75 9.01 20.43
CA ASP A 208 -12.24 10.29 19.96
C ASP A 208 -11.84 10.27 18.48
N ASN A 209 -11.40 9.12 17.95
CA ASN A 209 -10.74 9.05 16.63
C ASN A 209 -11.46 8.19 15.59
N ILE A 210 -12.38 7.31 15.99
CA ILE A 210 -13.08 6.39 15.08
C ILE A 210 -14.57 6.73 15.02
N ILE A 211 -15.22 6.83 16.19
CA ILE A 211 -16.67 7.08 16.29
C ILE A 211 -17.14 8.32 15.52
N PRO A 212 -16.44 9.47 15.52
CA PRO A 212 -16.88 10.66 14.78
C PRO A 212 -17.06 10.44 13.27
N PHE A 213 -16.44 9.40 12.71
CA PHE A 213 -16.53 9.06 11.29
C PHE A 213 -17.56 7.99 10.97
N ILE A 214 -18.04 7.21 11.95
CA ILE A 214 -18.87 6.03 11.72
C ILE A 214 -20.26 6.10 12.35
N GLN A 215 -20.47 7.00 13.33
CA GLN A 215 -21.64 6.96 14.22
C GLN A 215 -22.99 7.07 13.50
N ASP A 216 -23.06 7.84 12.42
CA ASP A 216 -24.29 8.09 11.65
C ASP A 216 -24.36 7.26 10.35
N VAL A 217 -23.39 6.37 10.13
CA VAL A 217 -23.19 5.68 8.84
C VAL A 217 -23.32 4.17 8.99
N TYR A 218 -22.85 3.59 10.09
CA TYR A 218 -22.75 2.15 10.27
C TYR A 218 -23.43 1.70 11.56
N ASN A 219 -23.95 0.47 11.58
CA ASN A 219 -24.46 -0.15 12.80
C ASN A 219 -23.30 -0.76 13.60
N TYR A 220 -23.02 -0.26 14.80
CA TYR A 220 -21.89 -0.72 15.60
C TYR A 220 -22.20 -0.78 17.10
N GLU A 221 -21.37 -1.54 17.82
CA GLU A 221 -21.38 -1.64 19.27
C GLU A 221 -19.95 -1.64 19.81
N ILE A 222 -19.67 -0.82 20.83
CA ILE A 222 -18.38 -0.80 21.52
C ILE A 222 -18.41 -1.82 22.64
N ILE A 223 -17.52 -2.79 22.60
CA ILE A 223 -17.39 -3.83 23.61
C ILE A 223 -16.33 -3.41 24.64
N ASP A 224 -16.75 -3.27 25.89
CA ASP A 224 -15.92 -2.74 26.99
C ASP A 224 -16.28 -3.41 28.32
N GLY A 225 -15.33 -3.38 29.27
CA GLY A 225 -15.46 -3.88 30.63
C GLY A 225 -15.28 -5.40 30.77
N ASN A 226 -14.76 -6.05 29.72
CA ASN A 226 -14.58 -7.50 29.69
C ASN A 226 -13.18 -7.92 30.14
N LYS A 227 -13.06 -9.17 30.59
CA LYS A 227 -11.76 -9.84 30.70
C LYS A 227 -11.29 -10.26 29.31
N GLU A 228 -9.97 -10.36 29.10
CA GLU A 228 -9.40 -10.68 27.79
C GLU A 228 -9.95 -12.00 27.19
N TYR A 229 -10.19 -13.03 28.01
CA TYR A 229 -10.75 -14.30 27.51
C TYR A 229 -12.21 -14.19 27.06
N VAL A 230 -12.97 -13.20 27.57
CA VAL A 230 -14.35 -12.91 27.12
C VAL A 230 -14.32 -12.25 25.76
N ASP A 231 -13.49 -11.21 25.58
CA ASP A 231 -13.33 -10.57 24.27
C ASP A 231 -12.80 -11.56 23.23
N PHE A 232 -11.85 -12.41 23.62
CA PHE A 232 -11.35 -13.50 22.79
C PHE A 232 -12.48 -14.44 22.35
N TYR A 233 -13.36 -14.84 23.28
CA TYR A 233 -14.51 -15.69 22.96
C TYR A 233 -15.48 -14.98 22.01
N LEU A 234 -15.86 -13.73 22.28
CA LEU A 234 -16.79 -12.97 21.42
C LEU A 234 -16.21 -12.75 20.01
N ILE A 235 -14.93 -12.40 19.88
CA ILE A 235 -14.25 -12.27 18.58
C ILE A 235 -14.27 -13.60 17.82
N SER A 236 -14.07 -14.74 18.51
CA SER A 236 -14.13 -16.07 17.87
C SER A 236 -15.51 -16.39 17.26
N LYS A 237 -16.56 -15.69 17.69
CA LYS A 237 -17.94 -15.87 17.24
C LYS A 237 -18.37 -14.89 16.14
N CYS A 238 -17.60 -13.82 15.89
CA CYS A 238 -17.89 -12.92 14.78
C CYS A 238 -17.60 -13.57 13.41
N LYS A 239 -18.44 -13.32 12.39
CA LYS A 239 -18.27 -13.90 11.05
C LYS A 239 -17.03 -13.39 10.32
N HIS A 240 -16.65 -12.13 10.54
CA HIS A 240 -15.47 -11.50 9.93
C HIS A 240 -14.61 -10.79 10.98
N LEU A 241 -13.35 -10.52 10.63
CA LEU A 241 -12.40 -9.81 11.49
C LEU A 241 -11.64 -8.73 10.72
N VAL A 242 -11.57 -7.54 11.30
CA VAL A 242 -10.58 -6.49 11.01
C VAL A 242 -9.59 -6.45 12.15
N GLN A 243 -8.36 -6.87 11.87
CA GLN A 243 -7.32 -7.10 12.86
C GLN A 243 -6.49 -5.83 13.12
N SER A 244 -6.04 -5.63 14.36
CA SER A 244 -4.92 -4.72 14.65
C SER A 244 -3.59 -5.45 14.65
N ASN A 245 -2.48 -4.72 14.84
CA ASN A 245 -1.23 -5.36 15.20
C ASN A 245 -1.34 -6.28 16.43
N GLY A 246 -0.53 -7.35 16.39
CA GLY A 246 -0.54 -8.42 17.37
C GLY A 246 -1.40 -9.62 16.95
N LYS A 247 -1.29 -10.70 17.71
CA LYS A 247 -1.90 -12.01 17.41
C LYS A 247 -3.23 -12.25 18.11
N PHE A 248 -3.65 -11.36 19.01
CA PHE A 248 -4.79 -11.59 19.89
C PHE A 248 -6.08 -11.93 19.12
N SER A 249 -6.50 -11.02 18.24
CA SER A 249 -7.73 -11.19 17.47
C SER A 249 -7.60 -12.28 16.39
N GLU A 250 -6.43 -12.44 15.78
CA GLU A 250 -6.21 -13.46 14.76
C GLU A 250 -6.26 -14.89 15.34
N ILE A 251 -5.64 -15.12 16.50
CA ILE A 251 -5.74 -16.41 17.20
C ILE A 251 -7.18 -16.69 17.65
N ALA A 252 -7.93 -15.68 18.12
CA ALA A 252 -9.36 -15.82 18.42
C ALA A 252 -10.16 -16.23 17.16
N PHE A 253 -9.92 -15.56 16.04
CA PHE A 253 -10.62 -15.79 14.78
C PHE A 253 -10.28 -17.14 14.11
N ARG A 254 -9.17 -17.76 14.48
CA ARG A 254 -8.85 -19.14 14.05
C ARG A 254 -9.81 -20.19 14.63
N PHE A 255 -10.45 -19.92 15.78
CA PHE A 255 -11.52 -20.78 16.33
C PHE A 255 -12.87 -20.64 15.61
N ASN A 256 -12.98 -19.66 14.71
CA ASN A 256 -14.20 -19.41 13.97
C ASN A 256 -14.41 -20.44 12.85
N ASN A 257 -15.61 -21.02 12.75
CA ASN A 257 -15.94 -22.08 11.78
C ASN A 257 -16.84 -21.63 10.62
N TYR A 258 -17.09 -20.32 10.45
CA TYR A 258 -17.88 -19.84 9.30
C TYR A 258 -17.11 -20.05 7.99
N LYS A 259 -17.79 -20.64 6.99
CA LYS A 259 -17.16 -21.00 5.70
C LYS A 259 -16.69 -19.80 4.89
N ASN A 260 -17.42 -18.70 4.96
CA ASN A 260 -17.15 -17.48 4.19
C ASN A 260 -16.53 -16.38 5.08
N LYS A 261 -15.83 -16.76 6.15
CA LYS A 261 -15.19 -15.81 7.05
C LYS A 261 -14.08 -15.06 6.33
N GLU A 262 -13.94 -13.78 6.63
CA GLU A 262 -12.91 -12.93 6.03
C GLU A 262 -12.12 -12.20 7.10
N LEU A 263 -10.80 -12.14 6.87
CA LEU A 263 -9.84 -11.45 7.71
C LEU A 263 -9.22 -10.31 6.91
N ILE A 264 -9.39 -9.08 7.39
CA ILE A 264 -8.63 -7.92 6.94
C ILE A 264 -7.52 -7.69 7.97
N SER A 265 -6.27 -7.80 7.56
CA SER A 265 -5.06 -7.49 8.32
C SER A 265 -4.29 -6.38 7.61
N ILE A 266 -3.30 -5.79 8.26
CA ILE A 266 -2.45 -4.76 7.64
C ILE A 266 -1.73 -5.30 6.40
N ASP A 267 -1.35 -6.58 6.44
CA ASP A 267 -0.56 -7.21 5.37
C ASP A 267 -1.39 -7.53 4.13
N ASN A 268 -2.70 -7.75 4.28
CA ASN A 268 -3.58 -8.11 3.17
C ASN A 268 -4.59 -7.02 2.78
N SER A 269 -4.76 -5.96 3.58
CA SER A 269 -5.82 -4.98 3.38
C SER A 269 -5.71 -4.24 2.06
N ASP A 270 -4.48 -3.89 1.68
CA ASP A 270 -4.25 -3.23 0.39
C ASP A 270 -4.69 -4.15 -0.74
N ASP A 271 -4.28 -5.42 -0.74
CA ASP A 271 -4.70 -6.40 -1.76
C ASP A 271 -6.24 -6.58 -1.79
N ILE A 272 -6.91 -6.63 -0.62
CA ILE A 272 -8.38 -6.77 -0.53
C ILE A 272 -9.10 -5.55 -1.09
N PHE A 273 -8.80 -4.35 -0.57
CA PHE A 273 -9.47 -3.11 -0.98
C PHE A 273 -9.22 -2.81 -2.46
N ASN A 274 -8.00 -3.06 -2.92
CA ASN A 274 -7.61 -2.83 -4.30
C ASN A 274 -8.26 -3.83 -5.25
N LYS A 275 -8.39 -5.10 -4.86
CA LYS A 275 -9.08 -6.11 -5.66
C LYS A 275 -10.54 -5.74 -5.90
N GLU A 276 -11.25 -5.25 -4.87
CA GLU A 276 -12.65 -4.81 -5.02
C GLU A 276 -12.75 -3.62 -5.99
N ILE A 277 -11.87 -2.62 -5.85
CA ILE A 277 -11.82 -1.46 -6.76
C ILE A 277 -11.55 -1.92 -8.19
N LEU A 278 -10.54 -2.79 -8.39
CA LEU A 278 -10.20 -3.34 -9.70
C LEU A 278 -11.37 -4.12 -10.30
N GLU A 279 -11.99 -5.02 -9.54
CA GLU A 279 -13.13 -5.82 -9.99
C GLU A 279 -14.34 -4.95 -10.37
N LYS A 280 -14.59 -3.88 -9.60
CA LYS A 280 -15.69 -2.96 -9.84
C LYS A 280 -15.51 -2.13 -11.11
N TYR A 281 -14.30 -1.68 -11.43
CA TYR A 281 -14.10 -0.72 -12.52
C TYR A 281 -13.33 -1.25 -13.74
N LYS A 282 -12.82 -2.49 -13.71
CA LYS A 282 -12.11 -3.10 -14.86
C LYS A 282 -12.92 -3.15 -16.16
N GLU A 283 -14.26 -3.20 -16.08
CA GLU A 283 -15.11 -3.22 -17.27
C GLU A 283 -15.19 -1.87 -18.01
N PHE A 284 -14.79 -0.78 -17.33
CA PHE A 284 -14.68 0.54 -17.92
C PHE A 284 -13.29 0.78 -18.51
N THR A 285 -12.32 -0.06 -18.16
CA THR A 285 -10.95 0.08 -18.62
C THR A 285 -10.71 -0.64 -19.94
N PHE A 286 -10.12 0.09 -20.88
CA PHE A 286 -9.51 -0.47 -22.08
C PHE A 286 -7.98 -0.31 -21.97
N ASP A 287 -7.27 -1.43 -22.04
CA ASP A 287 -5.80 -1.44 -22.12
C ASP A 287 -5.36 -1.38 -23.59
N ARG A 288 -4.26 -0.67 -23.87
CA ARG A 288 -3.77 -0.42 -25.23
C ARG A 288 -3.40 -1.72 -25.93
N VAL A 289 -4.25 -2.19 -26.85
CA VAL A 289 -3.88 -3.33 -27.73
C VAL A 289 -3.52 -2.91 -29.16
N LYS A 290 -3.70 -1.65 -29.59
CA LYS A 290 -3.62 -1.35 -31.04
C LYS A 290 -2.71 -0.23 -31.56
N PHE A 291 -2.06 0.60 -30.73
CA PHE A 291 -1.17 1.63 -31.26
C PHE A 291 0.12 1.76 -30.44
N LYS A 292 1.13 0.96 -30.80
CA LYS A 292 2.53 1.31 -30.57
C LYS A 292 2.92 2.41 -31.57
N SER A 293 2.45 3.65 -31.36
CA SER A 293 3.03 4.78 -32.07
C SER A 293 4.38 5.10 -31.39
N TYR A 294 5.37 5.45 -32.19
CA TYR A 294 6.76 5.75 -31.78
C TYR A 294 6.89 7.01 -30.89
N PHE A 295 5.78 7.61 -30.43
CA PHE A 295 5.73 8.88 -29.70
C PHE A 295 4.72 8.84 -28.54
N VAL A 296 5.00 8.08 -27.48
CA VAL A 296 4.21 8.17 -26.23
C VAL A 296 5.13 8.12 -25.03
N TYR A 297 5.31 9.27 -24.35
CA TYR A 297 6.15 9.41 -23.14
C TYR A 297 5.42 10.00 -21.93
N SER A 298 4.08 9.97 -21.86
CA SER A 298 3.40 10.35 -20.63
C SER A 298 2.02 9.75 -20.50
N ASP A 299 1.94 8.67 -19.73
CA ASP A 299 0.69 7.95 -19.50
C ASP A 299 0.37 7.97 -18.01
N ILE A 300 -0.88 8.26 -17.68
CA ILE A 300 -1.42 7.91 -16.36
C ILE A 300 -1.58 6.39 -16.36
N PRO A 301 -0.94 5.64 -15.44
CA PRO A 301 -1.05 4.18 -15.43
C PRO A 301 -2.51 3.72 -15.28
N LEU A 302 -2.88 2.60 -15.91
CA LEU A 302 -4.26 2.09 -15.89
C LEU A 302 -4.81 1.93 -14.46
N ASN A 303 -3.98 1.48 -13.53
CA ASN A 303 -4.33 1.38 -12.11
C ASN A 303 -4.69 2.75 -11.50
N SER A 304 -3.97 3.80 -11.88
CA SER A 304 -4.26 5.18 -11.49
C SER A 304 -5.53 5.70 -12.14
N ILE A 305 -5.81 5.35 -13.41
CA ILE A 305 -7.09 5.66 -14.08
C ILE A 305 -8.28 5.01 -13.33
N ILE A 306 -8.15 3.75 -12.89
CA ILE A 306 -9.16 3.08 -12.07
C ILE A 306 -9.41 3.82 -10.75
N ASN A 307 -8.34 4.26 -10.09
CA ASN A 307 -8.47 5.05 -8.87
C ASN A 307 -9.14 6.42 -9.11
N ILE A 308 -8.88 7.06 -10.26
CA ILE A 308 -9.58 8.28 -10.69
C ILE A 308 -11.08 8.01 -10.86
N ILE A 309 -11.46 6.94 -11.58
CA ILE A 309 -12.87 6.56 -11.76
C ILE A 309 -13.54 6.26 -10.42
N ASN A 310 -12.84 5.58 -9.51
CA ASN A 310 -13.33 5.32 -8.16
C ASN A 310 -13.58 6.61 -7.37
N LEU A 311 -12.69 7.60 -7.46
CA LEU A 311 -12.89 8.92 -6.83
C LEU A 311 -14.10 9.65 -7.43
N ILE A 312 -14.25 9.59 -8.75
CA ILE A 312 -15.37 10.18 -9.49
C ILE A 312 -16.70 9.58 -8.99
N ASP A 313 -16.77 8.25 -8.88
CA ASP A 313 -17.96 7.52 -8.43
C ASP A 313 -18.30 7.86 -6.97
N LYS A 314 -17.33 7.70 -6.05
CA LYS A 314 -17.54 7.91 -4.61
C LYS A 314 -17.96 9.35 -4.26
N ASN A 315 -17.58 10.33 -5.06
CA ASN A 315 -17.90 11.74 -4.80
C ASN A 315 -19.02 12.28 -5.72
N ASN A 316 -19.65 11.42 -6.53
CA ASN A 316 -20.73 11.79 -7.45
C ASN A 316 -20.36 13.02 -8.31
N ILE A 317 -19.14 12.98 -8.87
CA ILE A 317 -18.55 14.09 -9.64
C ILE A 317 -19.37 14.35 -10.90
N LYS A 318 -19.61 15.62 -11.22
CA LYS A 318 -20.46 16.03 -12.34
C LYS A 318 -19.70 16.80 -13.40
N ASN A 319 -18.75 17.65 -13.04
CA ASN A 319 -18.05 18.49 -14.01
C ASN A 319 -16.55 18.44 -13.76
N ILE A 320 -15.85 17.87 -14.73
CA ILE A 320 -14.40 17.73 -14.72
C ILE A 320 -13.79 18.82 -15.62
N ILE A 321 -12.74 19.46 -15.13
CA ILE A 321 -11.76 20.15 -15.99
C ILE A 321 -10.49 19.30 -16.03
N GLN A 322 -10.06 18.93 -17.23
CA GLN A 322 -8.76 18.32 -17.47
C GLN A 322 -7.80 19.32 -18.13
N ILE A 323 -6.56 19.36 -17.64
CA ILE A 323 -5.49 20.22 -18.16
C ILE A 323 -4.44 19.32 -18.84
N GLY A 324 -4.42 19.38 -20.17
CA GLY A 324 -3.60 18.52 -21.03
C GLY A 324 -4.34 17.26 -21.46
N LEU A 325 -4.32 16.97 -22.75
CA LEU A 325 -5.04 15.86 -23.40
C LEU A 325 -4.29 14.54 -23.38
N LEU A 326 -2.97 14.57 -23.19
CA LEU A 326 -2.09 13.39 -23.31
C LEU A 326 -2.37 12.65 -24.63
N ASP A 327 -2.56 11.33 -24.58
CA ASP A 327 -3.02 10.54 -25.71
C ASP A 327 -4.55 10.31 -25.71
N GLY A 328 -5.24 10.68 -24.63
CA GLY A 328 -6.69 10.60 -24.46
C GLY A 328 -7.20 9.29 -23.86
N VAL A 329 -6.34 8.35 -23.47
CA VAL A 329 -6.76 7.04 -22.92
C VAL A 329 -7.47 7.21 -21.57
N GLU A 330 -6.96 8.06 -20.69
CA GLU A 330 -7.62 8.36 -19.41
C GLU A 330 -9.02 8.95 -19.62
N ILE A 331 -9.18 9.84 -20.62
CA ILE A 331 -10.46 10.43 -20.97
C ILE A 331 -11.43 9.36 -21.46
N HIS A 332 -10.99 8.47 -22.38
CA HIS A 332 -11.83 7.39 -22.88
C HIS A 332 -12.38 6.54 -21.72
N ASN A 333 -11.51 6.13 -20.81
CA ASN A 333 -11.90 5.30 -19.67
C ASN A 333 -12.89 6.04 -18.73
N ILE A 334 -12.67 7.33 -18.46
CA ILE A 334 -13.58 8.15 -17.67
C ILE A 334 -14.94 8.31 -18.37
N LEU A 335 -14.95 8.55 -19.69
CA LEU A 335 -16.17 8.71 -20.47
C LEU A 335 -16.95 7.39 -20.61
N ASN A 336 -16.27 6.26 -20.75
CA ASN A 336 -16.89 4.94 -20.78
C ASN A 336 -17.65 4.67 -19.46
N TYR A 337 -17.04 5.00 -18.31
CA TYR A 337 -17.72 4.98 -17.01
C TYR A 337 -18.88 5.99 -16.96
N ALA A 338 -18.70 7.21 -17.46
CA ALA A 338 -19.74 8.24 -17.47
C ALA A 338 -20.98 7.84 -18.31
N VAL A 339 -20.77 7.22 -19.47
CA VAL A 339 -21.86 6.78 -20.35
C VAL A 339 -22.66 5.64 -19.70
N LYS A 340 -21.99 4.70 -19.05
CA LYS A 340 -22.62 3.51 -18.46
C LYS A 340 -23.25 3.78 -17.09
N THR A 341 -22.58 4.58 -16.26
CA THR A 341 -22.88 4.69 -14.82
C THR A 341 -23.24 6.12 -14.42
N ASN A 342 -22.40 7.10 -14.73
CA ASN A 342 -22.61 8.50 -14.30
C ASN A 342 -23.11 9.41 -15.43
N LYS A 343 -24.42 9.33 -15.70
CA LYS A 343 -25.07 10.03 -16.81
C LYS A 343 -25.01 11.57 -16.73
N ASN A 344 -24.68 12.15 -15.59
CA ASN A 344 -24.60 13.61 -15.41
C ASN A 344 -23.19 14.15 -15.54
N LEU A 345 -22.18 13.28 -15.69
CA LEU A 345 -20.79 13.70 -15.82
C LEU A 345 -20.52 14.34 -17.19
N MET A 346 -19.87 15.50 -17.16
CA MET A 346 -19.30 16.23 -18.29
C MET A 346 -17.80 16.45 -18.07
N LEU A 347 -16.99 16.25 -19.12
CA LEU A 347 -15.55 16.45 -19.08
C LEU A 347 -15.14 17.53 -20.08
N ASN A 348 -14.55 18.61 -19.57
CA ASN A 348 -13.98 19.68 -20.38
C ASN A 348 -12.46 19.57 -20.35
N CYS A 349 -11.81 19.43 -21.50
CA CYS A 349 -10.36 19.29 -21.60
C CYS A 349 -9.76 20.50 -22.33
N PHE A 350 -8.80 21.16 -21.70
CA PHE A 350 -7.99 22.20 -22.32
C PHE A 350 -6.69 21.60 -22.85
N GLU A 351 -6.40 21.83 -24.12
CA GLU A 351 -5.17 21.37 -24.76
C GLU A 351 -4.58 22.48 -25.62
N ILE A 352 -3.29 22.72 -25.42
CA ILE A 352 -2.54 23.78 -26.08
C ILE A 352 -2.00 23.35 -27.44
N ASN A 353 -1.75 22.05 -27.64
CA ASN A 353 -1.21 21.52 -28.88
C ASN A 353 -2.34 21.15 -29.85
N ASP A 354 -2.03 21.11 -31.15
CA ASP A 354 -2.98 20.61 -32.15
C ASP A 354 -3.32 19.13 -31.92
N ARG A 355 -4.55 18.72 -32.27
CA ARG A 355 -5.05 17.35 -32.19
C ARG A 355 -4.31 16.39 -33.14
N GLU A 356 -3.62 16.91 -34.15
CA GLU A 356 -2.71 16.10 -34.95
C GLU A 356 -1.49 15.61 -34.14
N LEU A 357 -1.15 16.32 -33.06
CA LEU A 357 0.02 16.05 -32.21
C LEU A 357 -0.30 15.21 -30.96
N VAL A 358 -1.52 15.31 -30.42
CA VAL A 358 -1.95 14.71 -29.15
C VAL A 358 -3.39 14.19 -29.22
N GLY A 359 -3.82 13.39 -28.23
CA GLY A 359 -5.20 12.91 -28.15
C GLY A 359 -5.59 11.92 -29.26
N PHE A 360 -4.68 11.03 -29.63
CA PHE A 360 -4.92 9.98 -30.64
C PHE A 360 -6.21 9.19 -30.34
N ASP A 361 -6.46 8.89 -29.07
CA ASP A 361 -7.58 8.05 -28.67
C ASP A 361 -8.94 8.79 -28.71
N VAL A 362 -8.93 10.12 -28.69
CA VAL A 362 -10.15 10.95 -28.87
C VAL A 362 -10.84 10.64 -30.19
N ARG A 363 -10.11 10.13 -31.20
CA ARG A 363 -10.68 9.74 -32.50
C ARG A 363 -11.54 8.49 -32.42
N ASN A 364 -11.42 7.71 -31.35
CA ASN A 364 -12.13 6.45 -31.14
C ASN A 364 -13.40 6.61 -30.31
N PHE A 365 -13.72 7.82 -29.83
CA PHE A 365 -14.89 8.06 -29.00
C PHE A 365 -16.18 7.85 -29.78
N ASN A 366 -17.11 7.10 -29.19
CA ASN A 366 -18.44 6.90 -29.75
C ASN A 366 -19.35 8.14 -29.54
N ASP A 367 -20.50 8.18 -30.21
CA ASP A 367 -21.43 9.32 -30.14
C ASP A 367 -21.90 9.67 -28.73
N LYS A 368 -22.00 8.69 -27.82
CA LYS A 368 -22.41 8.92 -26.43
C LYS A 368 -21.28 9.55 -25.62
N GLU A 369 -20.04 9.15 -25.85
CA GLU A 369 -18.85 9.73 -25.23
C GLU A 369 -18.62 11.16 -25.74
N ASN A 370 -18.75 11.39 -27.06
CA ASN A 370 -18.62 12.72 -27.65
C ASN A 370 -19.64 13.72 -27.09
N LYS A 371 -20.86 13.29 -26.74
CA LYS A 371 -21.86 14.16 -26.08
C LYS A 371 -21.47 14.58 -24.66
N LYS A 372 -20.50 13.89 -24.05
CA LYS A 372 -20.03 14.13 -22.67
C LYS A 372 -18.68 14.82 -22.61
N PHE A 373 -18.07 15.07 -23.75
CA PHE A 373 -16.70 15.54 -23.86
C PHE A 373 -16.62 16.84 -24.65
N ASN A 374 -16.06 17.87 -24.02
CA ASN A 374 -15.77 19.14 -24.66
C ASN A 374 -14.26 19.32 -24.76
N LEU A 375 -13.73 19.30 -25.97
CA LEU A 375 -12.32 19.58 -26.23
C LEU A 375 -12.12 21.04 -26.61
N HIS A 376 -11.31 21.75 -25.83
CA HIS A 376 -10.87 23.11 -26.10
C HIS A 376 -9.42 23.06 -26.62
N ILE A 377 -9.29 22.82 -27.92
CA ILE A 377 -7.99 22.77 -28.63
C ILE A 377 -7.42 24.17 -28.84
N ASN A 378 -6.09 24.29 -28.84
CA ASN A 378 -5.36 25.56 -28.91
C ASN A 378 -5.87 26.57 -27.85
N LYS A 379 -6.25 26.06 -26.68
CA LYS A 379 -6.76 26.86 -25.56
C LYS A 379 -6.17 26.37 -24.25
N THR A 380 -6.01 27.30 -23.33
CA THR A 380 -5.63 27.05 -21.94
C THR A 380 -6.82 27.34 -21.02
N PRO A 381 -6.75 26.95 -19.74
CA PRO A 381 -7.71 27.44 -18.75
C PRO A 381 -7.77 28.97 -18.63
N MET A 382 -6.77 29.71 -19.10
CA MET A 382 -6.83 31.19 -19.16
C MET A 382 -7.89 31.69 -20.15
N ASP A 383 -8.34 30.85 -21.08
CA ASP A 383 -9.35 31.13 -22.08
C ASP A 383 -10.77 30.74 -21.62
N ILE A 384 -10.96 30.38 -20.34
CA ILE A 384 -12.21 29.82 -19.81
C ILE A 384 -13.44 30.71 -20.04
N GLU A 385 -13.29 32.04 -20.06
CA GLU A 385 -14.40 32.96 -20.34
C GLU A 385 -14.93 32.86 -21.78
N SER A 386 -14.14 32.29 -22.71
CA SER A 386 -14.54 32.02 -24.08
C SER A 386 -15.27 30.67 -24.27
N THR A 387 -15.54 29.96 -23.17
CA THR A 387 -16.16 28.63 -23.17
C THR A 387 -17.59 28.68 -22.61
N ASN A 388 -18.34 27.58 -22.75
CA ASN A 388 -19.68 27.44 -22.18
C ASN A 388 -19.67 26.86 -20.75
N ILE A 389 -18.52 26.85 -20.07
CA ILE A 389 -18.40 26.31 -18.71
C ILE A 389 -19.12 27.25 -17.74
N ILE A 390 -19.98 26.69 -16.89
CA ILE A 390 -20.83 27.46 -15.97
C ILE A 390 -20.10 27.69 -14.64
N LYS A 391 -20.22 28.90 -14.08
CA LYS A 391 -19.64 29.26 -12.77
C LYS A 391 -20.15 28.36 -11.64
N ASN A 392 -19.32 28.13 -10.62
CA ASN A 392 -19.63 27.29 -9.44
C ASN A 392 -20.12 25.86 -9.77
N THR A 393 -19.69 25.25 -10.88
CA THR A 393 -20.12 23.90 -11.26
C THR A 393 -19.02 22.85 -11.24
N ILE A 394 -17.74 23.25 -11.32
CA ILE A 394 -16.59 22.35 -11.38
C ILE A 394 -16.32 21.76 -10.01
N ASP A 395 -16.38 20.44 -9.90
CA ASP A 395 -16.11 19.68 -8.67
C ASP A 395 -14.86 18.80 -8.74
N PHE A 396 -14.22 18.74 -9.92
CA PHE A 396 -13.03 17.94 -10.11
C PHE A 396 -12.07 18.54 -11.14
N ILE A 397 -10.76 18.55 -10.83
CA ILE A 397 -9.70 19.01 -11.73
C ILE A 397 -8.68 17.89 -11.89
N LEU A 398 -8.38 17.50 -13.13
CA LEU A 398 -7.33 16.54 -13.47
C LEU A 398 -6.18 17.27 -14.15
N ILE A 399 -5.03 17.33 -13.48
CA ILE A 399 -3.81 17.93 -14.03
C ILE A 399 -2.98 16.81 -14.65
N ALA A 400 -3.10 16.64 -15.97
CA ALA A 400 -2.60 15.47 -16.68
C ALA A 400 -1.15 15.62 -17.15
N ASN A 401 -0.74 16.81 -17.63
CA ASN A 401 0.62 17.02 -18.14
C ASN A 401 1.24 18.40 -17.81
N GLU A 402 0.45 19.46 -17.84
CA GLU A 402 0.96 20.83 -17.73
C GLU A 402 1.09 21.25 -16.26
N ASN A 403 2.24 20.91 -15.66
CA ASN A 403 2.56 21.10 -14.24
C ASN A 403 3.56 22.25 -13.96
N SER A 404 3.89 23.04 -14.98
CA SER A 404 4.91 24.09 -14.91
C SER A 404 4.47 25.26 -14.03
N SER A 405 5.40 25.78 -13.22
CA SER A 405 5.19 27.00 -12.42
C SER A 405 5.71 28.20 -13.21
N PRO A 406 4.97 29.33 -13.33
CA PRO A 406 3.70 29.63 -12.67
C PRO A 406 2.45 29.28 -13.48
N LEU A 407 2.53 28.63 -14.65
CA LEU A 407 1.34 28.40 -15.50
C LEU A 407 0.21 27.68 -14.77
N LEU A 408 0.51 26.68 -13.94
CA LEU A 408 -0.52 25.98 -13.17
C LEU A 408 -1.18 26.87 -12.10
N ILE A 409 -0.47 27.86 -11.55
CA ILE A 409 -1.06 28.90 -10.68
C ILE A 409 -2.10 29.68 -11.47
N PHE A 410 -1.73 30.14 -12.66
CA PHE A 410 -2.64 30.89 -13.53
C PHE A 410 -3.88 30.04 -13.82
N TYR A 411 -3.70 28.81 -14.26
CA TYR A 411 -4.83 27.94 -14.59
C TYR A 411 -5.80 27.74 -13.43
N LEU A 412 -5.29 27.47 -12.22
CA LEU A 412 -6.14 27.33 -11.05
C LEU A 412 -6.87 28.64 -10.68
N LEU A 413 -6.22 29.80 -10.82
CA LEU A 413 -6.84 31.10 -10.56
C LEU A 413 -7.91 31.47 -11.60
N TYR A 414 -7.71 31.12 -12.87
CA TYR A 414 -8.74 31.29 -13.91
C TYR A 414 -9.90 30.31 -13.73
N ILE A 415 -9.66 29.10 -13.22
CA ILE A 415 -10.72 28.13 -12.91
C ILE A 415 -11.46 28.50 -11.61
N TYR A 416 -10.86 29.23 -10.68
CA TYR A 416 -11.38 29.49 -9.33
C TYR A 416 -12.86 29.96 -9.29
N PRO A 417 -13.32 30.93 -10.11
CA PRO A 417 -14.73 31.36 -10.12
C PRO A 417 -15.73 30.28 -10.59
N TYR A 418 -15.23 29.21 -11.20
CA TYR A 418 -16.00 28.09 -11.72
C TYR A 418 -16.03 26.89 -10.77
N MET A 419 -15.18 26.89 -9.73
CA MET A 419 -15.11 25.82 -8.74
C MET A 419 -16.30 25.86 -7.77
N LYS A 420 -16.82 24.68 -7.43
CA LYS A 420 -17.59 24.49 -6.21
C LYS A 420 -16.71 24.76 -4.99
N ASP A 421 -17.35 24.94 -3.84
CA ASP A 421 -16.65 25.24 -2.60
C ASP A 421 -15.68 24.12 -2.22
N ASP A 422 -16.08 22.86 -2.37
CA ASP A 422 -15.19 21.71 -2.23
C ASP A 422 -14.79 21.17 -3.61
N ILE A 423 -13.48 21.04 -3.83
CA ILE A 423 -12.88 20.58 -5.08
C ILE A 423 -11.96 19.39 -4.83
N ILE A 424 -11.98 18.42 -5.75
CA ILE A 424 -10.97 17.36 -5.82
C ILE A 424 -9.99 17.72 -6.93
N ILE A 425 -8.70 17.73 -6.62
CA ILE A 425 -7.65 17.97 -7.61
C ILE A 425 -6.77 16.73 -7.66
N VAL A 426 -6.67 16.13 -8.85
CA VAL A 426 -5.79 15.00 -9.15
C VAL A 426 -4.57 15.49 -9.90
N PHE A 427 -3.41 15.00 -9.47
CA PHE A 427 -2.11 15.34 -10.01
C PHE A 427 -1.49 14.12 -10.67
N ASN A 428 -1.05 14.28 -11.91
CA ASN A 428 -0.13 13.35 -12.54
C ASN A 428 1.33 13.82 -12.35
N LYS A 429 2.28 12.87 -12.35
CA LYS A 429 3.73 13.10 -12.26
C LYS A 429 4.18 13.82 -10.97
N LEU A 430 3.58 13.48 -9.83
CA LEU A 430 4.12 13.84 -8.51
C LEU A 430 5.53 13.24 -8.34
N ASN A 431 6.40 13.89 -7.56
CA ASN A 431 7.74 13.40 -7.22
C ASN A 431 8.69 13.14 -8.42
N ASN A 432 8.57 13.91 -9.50
CA ASN A 432 9.55 13.84 -10.59
C ASN A 432 10.91 14.38 -10.13
N ILE A 433 11.88 13.49 -9.88
CA ILE A 433 13.21 13.76 -9.29
C ILE A 433 13.97 14.89 -10.01
N ASN A 434 13.67 15.13 -11.29
CA ASN A 434 14.40 16.09 -12.11
C ASN A 434 13.89 17.54 -12.01
N TYR A 435 12.69 17.79 -11.46
CA TYR A 435 12.07 19.12 -11.46
C TYR A 435 11.18 19.38 -10.24
N SER A 436 11.31 20.55 -9.64
CA SER A 436 10.38 21.06 -8.60
C SER A 436 9.09 21.53 -9.25
N LEU A 437 8.13 20.61 -9.42
CA LEU A 437 6.84 20.91 -10.04
C LEU A 437 5.88 21.60 -9.05
N PHE A 438 5.07 22.54 -9.55
CA PHE A 438 4.04 23.21 -8.72
C PHE A 438 3.07 22.20 -8.10
N SER A 439 2.70 21.15 -8.84
CA SER A 439 1.86 20.06 -8.35
C SER A 439 2.43 19.38 -7.12
N THR A 440 3.76 19.18 -7.07
CA THR A 440 4.45 18.61 -5.90
C THR A 440 4.34 19.55 -4.70
N TYR A 441 4.61 20.85 -4.85
CA TYR A 441 4.44 21.81 -3.75
C TYR A 441 3.00 21.88 -3.25
N LEU A 442 2.03 21.91 -4.16
CA LEU A 442 0.61 21.95 -3.81
C LEU A 442 0.19 20.68 -3.05
N PHE A 443 0.64 19.52 -3.48
CA PHE A 443 0.36 18.24 -2.83
C PHE A 443 1.06 18.13 -1.47
N ASP A 444 2.34 18.51 -1.37
CA ASP A 444 3.16 18.33 -0.16
C ASP A 444 2.78 19.34 0.93
N MET A 445 2.57 20.60 0.58
CA MET A 445 2.21 21.66 1.54
C MET A 445 0.77 21.56 2.05
N TYR A 446 -0.10 20.78 1.40
CA TYR A 446 -1.45 20.53 1.92
C TYR A 446 -1.42 19.48 3.03
N ASP A 447 -1.94 19.82 4.20
CA ASP A 447 -1.98 18.96 5.39
C ASP A 447 -3.34 18.26 5.60
N GLY A 448 -4.34 18.59 4.77
CA GLY A 448 -5.66 17.98 4.82
C GLY A 448 -5.76 16.65 4.09
N LYS A 449 -6.96 16.32 3.60
CA LYS A 449 -7.25 15.02 2.97
C LYS A 449 -6.51 14.88 1.62
N LYS A 450 -5.40 14.14 1.62
CA LYS A 450 -4.61 13.79 0.43
C LYS A 450 -4.21 12.31 0.42
N SER A 451 -3.97 11.75 -0.76
CA SER A 451 -3.41 10.41 -0.92
C SER A 451 -2.76 10.24 -2.29
N LEU A 452 -1.69 9.45 -2.34
CA LEU A 452 -1.21 8.85 -3.58
C LEU A 452 -2.12 7.67 -3.97
N PHE A 453 -2.19 7.38 -5.26
CA PHE A 453 -2.83 6.18 -5.78
C PHE A 453 -1.89 5.00 -5.66
N PHE A 454 -2.44 3.82 -5.37
CA PHE A 454 -1.67 2.61 -5.25
C PHE A 454 -1.55 1.91 -6.61
N ASN A 455 -0.33 1.50 -6.96
CA ASN A 455 -0.06 0.72 -8.16
C ASN A 455 -0.10 -0.78 -7.83
N PHE A 456 -1.17 -1.46 -8.26
CA PHE A 456 -1.42 -2.87 -7.97
C PHE A 456 -0.28 -3.80 -8.46
N SER A 457 0.27 -3.51 -9.64
CA SER A 457 1.29 -4.36 -10.27
C SER A 457 2.65 -4.26 -9.58
N LYS A 458 2.98 -3.08 -9.05
CA LYS A 458 4.27 -2.80 -8.41
C LYS A 458 4.22 -2.93 -6.87
N LYS A 459 3.03 -3.04 -6.29
CA LYS A 459 2.79 -3.03 -4.83
C LYS A 459 3.38 -1.80 -4.13
N GLU A 460 3.33 -0.65 -4.78
CA GLU A 460 3.83 0.63 -4.26
C GLU A 460 2.90 1.79 -4.67
N ASN A 461 3.06 2.96 -4.05
CA ASN A 461 2.33 4.15 -4.47
C ASN A 461 2.86 4.66 -5.82
N ASP A 462 1.94 5.07 -6.68
CA ASP A 462 2.22 5.71 -7.95
C ASP A 462 2.55 7.20 -7.76
N ASN A 463 3.11 7.80 -8.80
CA ASN A 463 3.35 9.24 -8.88
C ASN A 463 2.08 10.01 -9.30
N VAL A 464 0.92 9.47 -8.96
CA VAL A 464 -0.40 10.05 -9.21
C VAL A 464 -1.13 10.09 -7.88
N GLY A 465 -1.77 11.20 -7.57
CA GLY A 465 -2.45 11.38 -6.30
C GLY A 465 -3.49 12.47 -6.34
N TYR A 466 -4.19 12.66 -5.24
CA TYR A 466 -5.24 13.67 -5.15
C TYR A 466 -5.21 14.43 -3.82
N ILE A 467 -5.77 15.63 -3.84
CA ILE A 467 -6.21 16.37 -2.66
C ILE A 467 -7.71 16.63 -2.75
N LYS A 468 -8.39 16.66 -1.60
CA LYS A 468 -9.74 17.21 -1.46
C LYS A 468 -9.66 18.45 -0.60
N ILE A 469 -10.01 19.61 -1.14
CA ILE A 469 -9.73 20.91 -0.53
C ILE A 469 -10.90 21.87 -0.76
N ASN A 470 -11.14 22.78 0.19
CA ASN A 470 -12.05 23.90 -0.01
C ASN A 470 -11.37 24.98 -0.86
N LYS A 471 -12.04 25.56 -1.86
CA LYS A 471 -11.45 26.52 -2.80
C LYS A 471 -10.81 27.74 -2.11
N ASN A 472 -11.32 28.19 -0.96
CA ASN A 472 -10.72 29.31 -0.23
C ASN A 472 -9.40 28.89 0.43
N LYS A 473 -9.33 27.67 0.98
CA LYS A 473 -8.06 27.10 1.47
C LYS A 473 -7.07 26.89 0.32
N LEU A 474 -7.54 26.46 -0.85
CA LEU A 474 -6.73 26.36 -2.06
C LEU A 474 -6.13 27.72 -2.45
N LEU A 475 -6.93 28.79 -2.39
CA LEU A 475 -6.46 30.14 -2.69
C LEU A 475 -5.38 30.62 -1.72
N THR A 476 -5.53 30.35 -0.42
CA THR A 476 -4.47 30.62 0.58
C THR A 476 -3.20 29.81 0.28
N LEU A 477 -3.35 28.54 -0.11
CA LEU A 477 -2.22 27.68 -0.46
C LEU A 477 -1.49 28.17 -1.72
N ILE A 478 -2.24 28.59 -2.76
CA ILE A 478 -1.69 29.23 -3.96
C ILE A 478 -0.91 30.50 -3.59
N LYS A 479 -1.45 31.35 -2.71
CA LYS A 479 -0.73 32.53 -2.21
C LYS A 479 0.61 32.15 -1.60
N ASN A 480 0.65 31.14 -0.73
CA ASN A 480 1.89 30.72 -0.09
C ASN A 480 2.90 30.17 -1.10
N ILE A 481 2.45 29.30 -2.02
CA ILE A 481 3.31 28.69 -3.05
C ILE A 481 3.80 29.74 -4.05
N SER A 482 3.01 30.78 -4.34
CA SER A 482 3.41 31.82 -5.29
C SER A 482 4.71 32.55 -4.92
N SER A 483 5.13 32.53 -3.64
CA SER A 483 6.40 33.08 -3.19
C SER A 483 7.62 32.18 -3.41
N ILE A 484 7.42 30.91 -3.78
CA ILE A 484 8.50 29.97 -4.09
C ILE A 484 9.08 30.30 -5.47
N ASN A 485 10.40 30.30 -5.61
CA ASN A 485 11.08 30.68 -6.85
C ASN A 485 10.72 29.74 -8.02
N PHE A 486 10.79 30.26 -9.25
CA PHE A 486 10.69 29.46 -10.46
C PHE A 486 12.07 28.85 -10.77
N ASP A 487 12.18 27.54 -10.67
CA ASP A 487 13.47 26.84 -10.78
C ASP A 487 13.60 26.00 -12.06
N ASP A 488 12.62 26.07 -12.98
CA ASP A 488 12.63 25.34 -14.26
C ASP A 488 13.21 26.19 -15.39
N TYR A 489 14.22 25.68 -16.09
CA TYR A 489 14.90 26.37 -17.18
C TYR A 489 14.06 26.43 -18.49
N ASP A 490 13.12 25.49 -18.68
CA ASP A 490 12.28 25.36 -19.90
C ASP A 490 10.86 25.89 -19.62
N ASN A 491 10.79 27.10 -19.10
CA ASN A 491 9.54 27.60 -18.58
C ASN A 491 8.70 28.28 -19.68
N LYS A 492 7.73 27.53 -20.21
CA LYS A 492 6.76 27.99 -21.23
C LYS A 492 6.04 29.29 -20.88
N PHE A 493 5.97 29.65 -19.59
CA PHE A 493 5.42 30.93 -19.16
C PHE A 493 6.13 32.13 -19.80
N PHE A 494 7.43 32.00 -20.07
CA PHE A 494 8.27 33.04 -20.66
C PHE A 494 8.38 32.95 -22.18
N TYR A 495 7.63 32.08 -22.85
CA TYR A 495 7.61 32.03 -24.31
C TYR A 495 6.69 33.10 -24.89
N LYS A 496 7.03 33.57 -26.09
CA LYS A 496 6.16 34.48 -26.84
C LYS A 496 4.75 33.92 -26.94
N ASN A 497 4.63 32.64 -27.30
CA ASN A 497 3.39 31.88 -27.30
C ASN A 497 3.48 30.68 -26.36
N ILE A 498 2.41 30.40 -25.59
CA ILE A 498 2.33 29.21 -24.71
C ILE A 498 2.21 27.92 -25.54
N PHE A 499 1.67 28.03 -26.76
CA PHE A 499 1.53 26.92 -27.69
C PHE A 499 2.89 26.40 -28.17
N ASP A 500 3.10 25.09 -28.08
CA ASP A 500 4.31 24.43 -28.56
C ASP A 500 4.06 23.93 -29.98
N ILE A 501 4.31 24.79 -30.96
CA ILE A 501 4.45 24.37 -32.35
C ILE A 501 5.91 23.94 -32.48
N ARG A 502 6.19 22.64 -32.31
CA ARG A 502 7.56 22.10 -32.51
C ARG A 502 8.12 22.62 -33.84
N ASP A 503 9.32 23.20 -33.78
CA ASP A 503 10.04 23.86 -34.87
C ASP A 503 9.49 25.21 -35.37
N ASP A 504 8.63 25.90 -34.60
CA ASP A 504 8.42 27.32 -34.86
C ASP A 504 9.66 28.11 -34.41
N TYR A 505 10.53 28.40 -35.38
CA TYR A 505 11.72 29.25 -35.24
C TYR A 505 11.41 30.58 -34.52
N TYR A 506 10.14 30.99 -34.46
CA TYR A 506 9.67 32.24 -33.88
C TYR A 506 9.12 32.15 -32.44
N ASN A 507 9.08 30.97 -31.79
CA ASN A 507 8.70 30.90 -30.37
C ASN A 507 9.92 31.01 -29.45
N TYR A 508 10.29 32.24 -29.09
CA TYR A 508 11.46 32.57 -28.29
C TYR A 508 11.09 33.07 -26.88
N TYR A 509 12.09 33.14 -25.99
CA TYR A 509 11.96 33.77 -24.68
C TYR A 509 11.57 35.25 -24.81
N ASP A 510 10.44 35.62 -24.23
CA ASP A 510 9.88 36.96 -24.24
C ASP A 510 9.32 37.34 -22.86
N ILE A 511 10.05 38.22 -22.17
CA ILE A 511 9.66 38.69 -20.84
C ILE A 511 8.46 39.64 -20.89
N GLU A 512 8.27 40.38 -21.98
CA GLU A 512 7.13 41.29 -22.14
C GLU A 512 5.83 40.49 -22.19
N SER A 513 5.84 39.35 -22.88
CA SER A 513 4.71 38.40 -22.87
C SER A 513 4.42 37.87 -21.46
N ALA A 514 5.44 37.59 -20.64
CA ALA A 514 5.25 37.18 -19.25
C ALA A 514 4.59 38.27 -18.39
N TYR A 515 5.01 39.53 -18.53
CA TYR A 515 4.37 40.67 -17.85
C TYR A 515 2.95 40.94 -18.35
N SER A 516 2.72 40.82 -19.65
CA SER A 516 1.38 40.93 -20.25
C SER A 516 0.43 39.89 -19.64
N ARG A 517 0.87 38.63 -19.52
CA ARG A 517 0.11 37.58 -18.83
C ARG A 517 -0.17 37.94 -17.38
N LEU A 518 0.82 38.43 -16.65
CA LEU A 518 0.65 38.84 -15.24
C LEU A 518 -0.38 39.97 -15.08
N ASN A 519 -0.38 40.95 -15.98
CA ASN A 519 -1.35 42.03 -16.00
C ASN A 519 -2.76 41.51 -16.30
N ASN A 520 -2.91 40.63 -17.29
CA ASN A 520 -4.19 39.98 -17.60
C ASN A 520 -4.73 39.20 -16.40
N LEU A 521 -3.86 38.48 -15.68
CA LEU A 521 -4.25 37.78 -14.44
C LEU A 521 -4.70 38.77 -13.37
N LYS A 522 -4.00 39.90 -13.19
CA LYS A 522 -4.38 40.94 -12.22
C LYS A 522 -5.79 41.49 -12.50
N GLU A 523 -6.07 41.84 -13.75
CA GLU A 523 -7.37 42.32 -14.20
C GLU A 523 -8.46 41.25 -14.01
N TYR A 524 -8.16 40.00 -14.38
CA TYR A 524 -9.08 38.88 -14.20
C TYR A 524 -9.43 38.65 -12.73
N MET A 525 -8.44 38.61 -11.85
CA MET A 525 -8.65 38.45 -10.40
C MET A 525 -9.46 39.61 -9.82
N GLN A 526 -9.25 40.84 -10.30
CA GLN A 526 -10.06 41.98 -9.92
C GLN A 526 -11.52 41.84 -10.38
N LYS A 527 -11.74 41.46 -11.65
CA LYS A 527 -13.08 41.26 -12.23
C LYS A 527 -13.92 40.23 -11.47
N HIS A 528 -13.30 39.16 -10.97
CA HIS A 528 -13.98 38.07 -10.25
C HIS A 528 -13.85 38.14 -8.73
N ASN A 529 -13.36 39.25 -8.17
CA ASN A 529 -13.18 39.45 -6.72
C ASN A 529 -12.39 38.33 -6.03
N ILE A 530 -11.31 37.87 -6.67
CA ILE A 530 -10.45 36.81 -6.10
C ILE A 530 -9.55 37.42 -5.03
N GLU A 531 -9.59 36.86 -3.82
CA GLU A 531 -8.78 37.31 -2.68
C GLU A 531 -7.27 37.12 -2.91
N HIS A 532 -6.47 37.77 -2.06
CA HIS A 532 -4.99 37.72 -2.10
C HIS A 532 -4.34 38.22 -3.41
N ARG A 533 -5.11 38.86 -4.32
CA ARG A 533 -4.63 39.40 -5.60
C ARG A 533 -3.30 40.15 -5.49
N GLU A 534 -3.21 41.18 -4.65
CA GLU A 534 -1.98 41.98 -4.56
C GLU A 534 -0.77 41.15 -4.13
N SER A 535 -0.93 40.26 -3.13
CA SER A 535 0.17 39.38 -2.69
C SER A 535 0.60 38.39 -3.76
N ILE A 536 -0.35 37.74 -4.44
CA ILE A 536 -0.06 36.76 -5.50
C ILE A 536 0.65 37.44 -6.67
N ILE A 537 0.14 38.58 -7.13
CA ILE A 537 0.72 39.30 -8.27
C ILE A 537 2.14 39.79 -7.93
N GLU A 538 2.37 40.34 -6.75
CA GLU A 538 3.70 40.82 -6.35
C GLU A 538 4.71 39.68 -6.18
N ASN A 539 4.27 38.54 -5.63
CA ASN A 539 5.12 37.36 -5.51
C ASN A 539 5.56 36.84 -6.89
N ILE A 540 4.62 36.71 -7.84
CA ILE A 540 4.90 36.25 -9.21
C ILE A 540 5.80 37.26 -9.92
N LYS A 541 5.55 38.56 -9.77
CA LYS A 541 6.40 39.63 -10.31
C LYS A 541 7.85 39.52 -9.81
N THR A 542 8.03 39.36 -8.51
CA THR A 542 9.34 39.17 -7.88
C THR A 542 10.05 37.94 -8.46
N ASN A 543 9.31 36.84 -8.69
CA ASN A 543 9.87 35.64 -9.29
C ASN A 543 10.23 35.79 -10.77
N ILE A 544 9.45 36.55 -11.55
CA ILE A 544 9.79 36.92 -12.94
C ILE A 544 11.13 37.66 -12.97
N GLU A 545 11.32 38.64 -12.08
CA GLU A 545 12.57 39.40 -11.98
C GLU A 545 13.77 38.53 -11.60
N LYS A 546 13.59 37.63 -10.62
CA LYS A 546 14.62 36.66 -10.21
C LYS A 546 14.97 35.70 -11.34
N TYR A 547 13.96 35.13 -12.00
CA TYR A 547 14.17 34.21 -13.11
C TYR A 547 14.94 34.88 -14.25
N ASN A 548 14.55 36.09 -14.64
CA ASN A 548 15.22 36.83 -15.70
C ASN A 548 16.70 37.10 -15.39
N LYS A 549 17.04 37.39 -14.12
CA LYS A 549 18.43 37.54 -13.66
C LYS A 549 19.22 36.24 -13.73
N ASN A 550 18.59 35.12 -13.39
CA ASN A 550 19.27 33.83 -13.20
C ASN A 550 19.20 32.88 -14.42
N ARG A 551 18.37 33.18 -15.44
CA ARG A 551 18.05 32.26 -16.54
C ARG A 551 19.27 31.68 -17.25
N PHE A 552 20.33 32.47 -17.47
CA PHE A 552 21.54 31.99 -18.13
C PHE A 552 22.31 30.97 -17.27
N SER A 553 22.29 31.15 -15.95
CA SER A 553 22.86 30.17 -15.01
C SER A 553 22.04 28.89 -14.98
N LEU A 554 20.70 29.00 -14.94
CA LEU A 554 19.78 27.86 -15.01
C LEU A 554 19.95 27.07 -16.32
N PHE A 555 20.10 27.77 -17.45
CA PHE A 555 20.36 27.16 -18.75
C PHE A 555 21.73 26.46 -18.80
N LYS A 556 22.77 27.04 -18.20
CA LYS A 556 24.09 26.40 -18.08
C LYS A 556 24.01 25.13 -17.24
N GLU A 557 23.31 25.16 -16.09
CA GLU A 557 23.08 23.97 -15.27
C GLU A 557 22.37 22.84 -16.02
N LYS A 558 21.41 23.14 -16.90
CA LYS A 558 20.78 22.15 -17.79
C LYS A 558 21.80 21.43 -18.64
N ILE A 559 22.64 22.16 -19.40
CA ILE A 559 23.63 21.54 -20.30
C ILE A 559 24.50 20.53 -19.53
N TYR A 560 24.89 20.89 -18.31
CA TYR A 560 25.64 20.00 -17.43
C TYR A 560 24.81 18.82 -16.90
N LYS A 561 23.59 19.06 -16.37
CA LYS A 561 22.75 18.03 -15.72
C LYS A 561 22.02 17.12 -16.71
N THR A 562 21.39 17.62 -17.77
CA THR A 562 20.55 16.80 -18.67
C THR A 562 21.27 16.28 -19.90
N ASP A 563 22.27 16.98 -20.43
CA ASP A 563 22.95 16.48 -21.64
C ASP A 563 24.20 15.70 -21.26
N TYR A 564 25.00 16.22 -20.33
CA TYR A 564 26.22 15.54 -19.92
C TYR A 564 25.95 14.34 -18.98
N GLN A 565 25.17 14.55 -17.91
CA GLN A 565 24.89 13.47 -16.94
C GLN A 565 24.05 12.34 -17.54
N ASN A 566 23.00 12.65 -18.32
CA ASN A 566 22.18 11.60 -18.95
C ASN A 566 22.98 10.79 -19.97
N ASN A 567 23.95 11.40 -20.67
CA ASN A 567 24.86 10.66 -21.53
C ASN A 567 25.78 9.74 -20.70
N ILE A 568 26.31 10.23 -19.58
CA ILE A 568 27.08 9.41 -18.63
C ILE A 568 26.24 8.24 -18.08
N ASP A 569 25.00 8.48 -17.67
CA ASP A 569 24.14 7.44 -17.08
C ASP A 569 23.61 6.46 -18.12
N LYS A 570 23.36 6.90 -19.37
CA LYS A 570 23.14 5.99 -20.51
C LYS A 570 24.35 5.08 -20.74
N ILE A 571 25.56 5.65 -20.73
CA ILE A 571 26.80 4.87 -20.87
C ILE A 571 26.93 3.87 -19.73
N LYS A 572 26.72 4.27 -18.46
CA LYS A 572 26.74 3.35 -17.31
C LYS A 572 25.71 2.23 -17.44
N THR A 573 24.49 2.56 -17.86
CA THR A 573 23.41 1.58 -18.04
C THR A 573 23.75 0.58 -19.13
N MET A 574 24.28 1.05 -20.28
CA MET A 574 24.75 0.18 -21.35
C MET A 574 25.89 -0.73 -20.88
N THR A 575 26.83 -0.19 -20.11
CA THR A 575 27.93 -0.96 -19.52
C THR A 575 27.43 -2.01 -18.53
N ASN A 576 26.54 -1.65 -17.61
CA ASN A 576 25.97 -2.57 -16.63
C ASN A 576 25.14 -3.68 -17.29
N ASN A 577 24.33 -3.36 -18.30
CA ASN A 577 23.61 -4.37 -19.08
C ASN A 577 24.56 -5.35 -19.77
N LYS A 578 25.71 -4.86 -20.25
CA LYS A 578 26.74 -5.71 -20.85
C LYS A 578 27.46 -6.57 -19.82
N ILE A 579 27.72 -6.05 -18.62
CA ILE A 579 28.28 -6.80 -17.48
C ILE A 579 27.32 -7.91 -17.08
N ASN A 580 26.04 -7.59 -16.83
CA ASN A 580 25.02 -8.58 -16.45
C ASN A 580 24.88 -9.68 -17.50
N TYR A 581 24.89 -9.34 -18.79
CA TYR A 581 24.86 -10.33 -19.88
C TYR A 581 26.10 -11.25 -19.88
N LEU A 582 27.27 -10.73 -19.53
CA LEU A 582 28.49 -11.53 -19.40
C LEU A 582 28.44 -12.42 -18.17
N ASP A 583 27.95 -11.93 -17.03
CA ASP A 583 27.76 -12.69 -15.80
C ASP A 583 26.77 -13.85 -16.01
N ASP A 584 25.66 -13.60 -16.71
CA ASP A 584 24.70 -14.66 -17.09
C ASP A 584 25.37 -15.75 -17.95
N LYS A 585 26.26 -15.36 -18.88
CA LYS A 585 27.03 -16.32 -19.67
C LYS A 585 28.04 -17.10 -18.84
N ILE A 586 28.72 -16.45 -17.90
CA ILE A 586 29.66 -17.10 -16.97
C ILE A 586 28.89 -18.11 -16.11
N ASN A 587 27.77 -17.72 -15.51
CA ASN A 587 26.91 -18.58 -14.72
C ASN A 587 26.40 -19.79 -15.53
N TYR A 588 26.02 -19.57 -16.80
CA TYR A 588 25.63 -20.65 -17.70
C TYR A 588 26.79 -21.60 -18.03
N LEU A 589 28.00 -21.08 -18.25
CA LEU A 589 29.20 -21.89 -18.46
C LEU A 589 29.57 -22.68 -17.20
N ASP A 590 29.49 -22.08 -16.02
CA ASP A 590 29.73 -22.75 -14.74
C ASP A 590 28.69 -23.85 -14.50
N TYR A 591 27.41 -23.59 -14.81
CA TYR A 591 26.37 -24.60 -14.80
C TYR A 591 26.73 -25.77 -15.74
N LYS A 592 27.17 -25.49 -16.98
CA LYS A 592 27.58 -26.52 -17.94
C LYS A 592 28.82 -27.30 -17.50
N ILE A 593 29.80 -26.62 -16.91
CA ILE A 593 31.00 -27.25 -16.33
C ILE A 593 30.60 -28.16 -15.16
N ASN A 594 29.71 -27.72 -14.28
CA ASN A 594 29.19 -28.54 -13.19
C ASN A 594 28.36 -29.72 -13.70
N GLU A 595 27.56 -29.52 -14.76
CA GLU A 595 26.84 -30.60 -15.45
C GLU A 595 27.81 -31.67 -15.99
N ILE A 596 28.93 -31.23 -16.58
CA ILE A 596 29.99 -32.13 -17.08
C ILE A 596 30.72 -32.84 -15.92
N LYS A 597 31.10 -32.12 -14.85
CA LYS A 597 31.76 -32.68 -13.65
C LYS A 597 30.89 -33.72 -12.95
N ASN A 598 29.57 -33.50 -12.91
CA ASN A 598 28.61 -34.38 -12.25
C ASN A 598 28.18 -35.57 -13.11
N ARG A 599 28.48 -35.57 -14.41
CA ARG A 599 28.37 -36.78 -15.24
C ARG A 599 29.49 -37.73 -14.83
N LYS A 600 29.16 -38.82 -14.13
CA LYS A 600 30.07 -39.97 -13.95
C LYS A 600 30.50 -40.46 -15.34
N ILE A 601 31.71 -40.12 -15.76
CA ILE A 601 32.28 -40.55 -17.04
C ILE A 601 32.41 -42.07 -17.00
N LYS A 602 31.51 -42.78 -17.67
CA LYS A 602 31.59 -44.24 -17.83
C LYS A 602 32.48 -44.50 -19.04
N ILE A 603 33.67 -45.03 -18.81
CA ILE A 603 34.49 -45.60 -19.88
C ILE A 603 33.81 -46.90 -20.28
N PHE A 604 33.34 -46.98 -21.53
CA PHE A 604 32.62 -48.15 -22.00
C PHE A 604 33.57 -49.25 -22.44
N ARG A 605 34.71 -48.87 -23.05
CA ARG A 605 35.68 -49.81 -23.61
C ARG A 605 37.04 -49.14 -23.82
N ILE A 606 38.10 -49.89 -23.57
CA ILE A 606 39.49 -49.51 -23.88
C ILE A 606 40.10 -50.66 -24.67
N ASP A 607 40.61 -50.37 -25.86
CA ASP A 607 41.40 -51.31 -26.66
C ASP A 607 42.87 -50.84 -26.69
N ASN A 608 43.81 -51.73 -26.34
CA ASN A 608 45.25 -51.44 -26.34
C ASN A 608 45.93 -52.14 -27.52
N PHE A 609 46.78 -51.40 -28.25
CA PHE A 609 47.67 -51.89 -29.31
C PHE A 609 49.11 -51.45 -29.00
N GLU A 610 50.10 -52.05 -29.67
CA GLU A 610 51.54 -51.76 -29.40
C GLU A 610 51.93 -50.29 -29.60
N ASP A 611 51.31 -49.63 -30.58
CA ASP A 611 51.60 -48.27 -31.03
C ASP A 611 50.53 -47.25 -30.65
N ARG A 612 49.39 -47.69 -30.09
CA ARG A 612 48.26 -46.82 -29.73
C ARG A 612 47.28 -47.42 -28.72
N LYS A 613 46.60 -46.55 -27.99
CA LYS A 613 45.48 -46.84 -27.11
C LYS A 613 44.22 -46.17 -27.61
N ILE A 614 43.12 -46.91 -27.72
CA ILE A 614 41.82 -46.37 -28.16
C ILE A 614 40.84 -46.43 -26.99
N ILE A 615 40.25 -45.30 -26.64
CA ILE A 615 39.29 -45.15 -25.54
C ILE A 615 37.95 -44.71 -26.10
N TYR A 616 36.88 -45.42 -25.75
CA TYR A 616 35.52 -45.10 -26.17
C TYR A 616 34.74 -44.47 -25.01
N ILE A 617 34.36 -43.19 -25.17
CA ILE A 617 33.62 -42.40 -24.17
C ILE A 617 32.42 -41.75 -24.85
N PHE A 618 31.19 -42.06 -24.41
CA PHE A 618 29.94 -41.47 -24.94
C PHE A 618 29.82 -41.48 -26.48
N GLY A 619 30.18 -42.59 -27.13
CA GLY A 619 30.13 -42.71 -28.60
C GLY A 619 31.25 -41.97 -29.33
N ILE A 620 32.15 -41.30 -28.61
CA ILE A 620 33.36 -40.65 -29.15
C ILE A 620 34.53 -41.62 -29.02
N LYS A 621 35.22 -41.87 -30.15
CA LYS A 621 36.44 -42.70 -30.23
C LYS A 621 37.66 -41.79 -30.11
N ILE A 622 38.39 -41.89 -29.00
CA ILE A 622 39.64 -41.17 -28.77
C ILE A 622 40.80 -42.13 -29.03
N THR A 623 41.71 -41.78 -29.95
CA THR A 623 42.91 -42.58 -30.24
C THR A 623 44.14 -41.84 -29.75
N LEU A 624 44.85 -42.43 -28.81
CA LEU A 624 46.12 -41.97 -28.26
C LEU A 624 47.23 -42.81 -28.89
N LYS A 625 48.01 -42.25 -29.81
CA LYS A 625 49.23 -42.91 -30.30
C LYS A 625 50.36 -42.72 -29.29
N LYS A 626 51.26 -43.70 -29.20
CA LYS A 626 52.40 -43.69 -28.29
C LYS A 626 53.37 -42.56 -28.60
#